data_AF-A0A150UQW2-F1
#
_entry.id   AF-A0A150UQW2-F1
#
_cell.length_a   1.000
_cell.length_b   1.000
_cell.length_c   1.000
_cell.angle_alpha   90.00
_cell.angle_beta   90.00
_cell.angle_gamma   90.00
#
_symmetry.space_group_name_H-M   'P 1'
#
loop_
_entity.id
_entity.type
_entity.pdbx_description
1 polymer ?
#
loop_
_entity_poly.entity_id
_entity_poly.type
_entity_poly.pdbx_seq_one_letter_code
_entity_poly.pdbx_strand_id
1 'polypeptide(L)' 'MEGHTRQPWPRRLYRVLWADRTTVRATIGITPAAVMYGHNYTLPVELLFPTWRMTAWDGVLTRA' A
#
# COMPACT_ATOMS: atom_id res chain seq x y z
N MET A 1 -18.84 -23.64 -15.79
CA MET A 1 -17.48 -23.39 -16.35
C MET A 1 -17.43 -21.93 -16.72
N GLU A 2 -16.94 -21.07 -15.82
CA GLU A 2 -16.92 -19.63 -16.06
C GLU A 2 -15.79 -19.28 -17.04
N GLY A 3 -16.18 -18.89 -18.25
CA GLY A 3 -15.24 -18.42 -19.26
C GLY A 3 -14.46 -17.22 -18.71
N HIS A 4 -13.14 -17.35 -18.65
CA HIS A 4 -12.24 -16.26 -18.31
C HIS A 4 -12.31 -15.17 -19.39
N THR A 5 -13.29 -14.27 -19.29
CA THR A 5 -13.36 -13.09 -20.15
C THR A 5 -12.16 -12.21 -19.80
N ARG A 6 -11.23 -12.08 -20.76
CA ARG A 6 -10.00 -11.32 -20.57
C ARG A 6 -10.40 -9.84 -20.46
N GLN A 7 -10.48 -9.34 -19.23
CA GLN A 7 -10.75 -7.91 -18.96
C GLN A 7 -9.81 -7.04 -19.80
N PRO A 8 -10.33 -6.01 -20.51
CA PRO A 8 -9.51 -5.17 -21.39
C PRO A 8 -8.41 -4.44 -20.61
N TRP A 9 -7.23 -4.30 -21.21
CA TRP A 9 -6.03 -3.75 -20.55
C TRP A 9 -6.26 -2.40 -19.85
N PRO A 10 -6.97 -1.41 -20.44
CA PRO A 10 -7.23 -0.14 -19.77
C PRO A 10 -7.93 -0.29 -18.41
N ARG A 11 -8.79 -1.32 -18.24
CA ARG A 11 -9.44 -1.62 -16.95
C ARG A 11 -8.51 -2.24 -15.92
N ARG A 12 -7.29 -2.65 -16.29
CA ARG A 12 -6.28 -3.18 -15.36
C ARG A 12 -5.24 -2.12 -14.97
N LEU A 13 -5.14 -1.04 -15.74
CA LEU A 13 -4.09 -0.03 -15.60
C LEU A 13 -4.00 0.53 -14.17
N TYR A 14 -5.15 0.88 -13.56
CA TYR A 14 -5.16 1.42 -12.20
C TYR A 14 -4.61 0.43 -11.16
N ARG A 15 -4.86 -0.89 -11.33
CA ARG A 15 -4.34 -1.93 -10.43
C ARG A 15 -2.84 -2.09 -10.56
N VAL A 16 -2.34 -2.06 -11.80
CA VAL A 16 -0.90 -2.18 -12.09
C VAL A 16 -0.16 -0.96 -11.53
N LEU A 17 -0.70 0.24 -11.77
CA LEU A 17 -0.13 1.48 -11.23
C LEU A 17 -0.14 1.54 -9.70
N TRP A 18 -1.18 0.99 -9.07
CA TRP A 18 -1.21 0.84 -7.62
C TRP A 18 -0.09 -0.08 -7.15
N ALA A 19 0.04 -1.26 -7.76
CA ALA A 19 1.02 -2.26 -7.36
C ALA A 19 2.46 -1.76 -7.55
N ASP A 20 2.74 -1.06 -8.64
CA ASP A 20 4.05 -0.46 -8.89
C ASP A 20 4.40 0.58 -7.82
N ARG A 21 3.46 1.44 -7.42
CA ARG A 21 3.72 2.51 -6.45
C ARG A 21 3.86 2.04 -5.00
N THR A 22 3.20 0.95 -4.63
CA THR A 22 3.18 0.45 -3.24
C THR A 22 4.13 -0.73 -3.00
N THR A 23 4.67 -1.35 -4.06
CA THR A 23 5.63 -2.45 -3.91
C THR A 23 7.04 -1.89 -3.72
N VAL A 24 7.78 -2.48 -2.78
CA VAL A 24 9.19 -2.16 -2.58
C VAL A 24 9.99 -2.56 -3.81
N ARG A 25 10.74 -1.62 -4.38
CA ARG A 25 11.65 -1.91 -5.48
C ARG A 25 12.92 -2.58 -4.96
N ALA A 26 13.27 -3.74 -5.50
CA ALA A 26 14.45 -4.50 -5.09
C ALA A 26 15.76 -3.69 -5.17
N THR A 27 15.88 -2.76 -6.12
CA THR A 27 17.10 -1.97 -6.32
C THR A 27 17.30 -0.85 -5.30
N ILE A 28 16.22 -0.28 -4.74
CA ILE A 28 16.29 0.89 -3.83
C ILE A 28 15.85 0.50 -2.40
N GLY A 29 15.18 -0.63 -2.23
CA GLY A 29 14.68 -1.10 -0.93
C GLY A 29 13.49 -0.31 -0.37
N ILE A 30 12.97 0.66 -1.12
CA ILE A 30 11.81 1.48 -0.76
C ILE A 30 10.75 1.49 -1.86
N THR A 31 9.53 1.89 -1.51
CA THR A 31 8.44 2.03 -2.48
C THR A 31 8.61 3.31 -3.32
N PRO A 32 8.19 3.32 -4.59
CA PRO A 32 8.19 4.54 -5.38
C PRO A 32 7.36 5.68 -4.76
N ALA A 33 6.27 5.35 -4.05
CA ALA A 33 5.50 6.33 -3.31
C ALA A 33 6.33 7.04 -2.21
N ALA A 34 7.14 6.29 -1.46
CA ALA A 34 8.01 6.88 -0.44
C ALA A 34 9.05 7.83 -1.03
N VAL A 35 9.57 7.56 -2.23
CA VAL A 35 10.50 8.47 -2.91
C VAL A 35 9.82 9.78 -3.29
N MET A 36 8.58 9.72 -3.77
CA MET A 36 7.87 10.91 -4.27
C MET A 36 7.26 11.78 -3.17
N TYR A 37 6.73 11.16 -2.11
CA TYR A 37 5.98 11.86 -1.05
C TYR A 37 6.67 11.85 0.32
N GLY A 38 7.85 11.24 0.43
CA GLY A 38 8.57 11.07 1.69
C GLY A 38 7.98 10.01 2.63
N HIS A 39 6.91 9.31 2.24
CA HIS A 39 6.28 8.26 3.03
C HIS A 39 5.53 7.23 2.17
N ASN A 40 5.41 5.98 2.65
CA ASN A 40 4.56 4.99 1.97
C ASN A 40 3.09 5.40 2.07
N TYR A 41 2.29 5.13 1.04
CA TYR A 41 0.85 5.33 1.12
C TYR A 41 0.20 4.53 2.25
N THR A 42 -0.78 5.15 2.90
CA THR A 42 -1.66 4.45 3.84
C THR A 42 -2.54 3.48 3.07
N LEU A 43 -2.42 2.19 3.38
CA LEU A 43 -3.23 1.17 2.72
C LEU A 43 -4.62 1.12 3.37
N PRO A 44 -5.69 0.79 2.62
CA PRO A 44 -7.02 0.64 3.22
C PRO A 44 -7.06 -0.38 4.36
N VAL A 45 -6.23 -1.42 4.29
CA VAL A 45 -6.10 -2.42 5.37
C VAL A 45 -5.54 -1.81 6.66
N GLU A 46 -4.69 -0.79 6.59
CA GLU A 46 -4.14 -0.11 7.77
C GLU A 46 -5.17 0.78 8.47
N LEU A 47 -6.26 1.13 7.77
CA LEU A 47 -7.41 1.82 8.38
C LEU A 47 -8.31 0.84 9.14
N LEU A 48 -8.40 -0.41 8.67
CA LEU A 48 -9.17 -1.47 9.32
C LEU A 48 -8.39 -2.11 10.48
N PHE A 49 -7.09 -2.27 10.30
CA PHE A 49 -6.16 -2.85 11.26
C PHE A 49 -5.03 -1.86 11.47
N PRO A 50 -5.12 -0.99 12.49
CA PRO A 50 -4.14 0.07 12.70
C PRO A 50 -2.75 -0.53 12.87
N THR A 51 -1.87 -0.22 11.93
CA THR A 51 -0.45 -0.50 12.06
C THR A 51 0.16 0.50 13.04
N TRP A 52 1.33 0.19 13.57
CA TRP A 52 2.10 1.08 14.43
C TRP A 52 2.29 2.51 13.87
N ARG A 53 2.22 2.65 12.54
CA ARG A 53 2.29 3.94 11.87
C ARG A 53 0.98 4.74 11.94
N MET A 54 -0.16 4.06 12.02
CA MET A 54 -1.50 4.65 12.05
C MET A 54 -2.09 4.73 13.47
N THR A 55 -1.49 4.05 14.44
CA THR A 55 -1.93 4.09 15.85
C THR A 55 -1.83 5.50 16.41
N ALA A 56 -2.90 5.98 17.04
CA ALA A 56 -2.86 7.20 17.84
C ALA A 56 -1.99 6.95 19.09
N TRP A 57 -0.85 7.62 19.14
CA TRP A 57 0.15 7.43 20.20
C TRP A 57 -0.27 8.00 21.55
N ASP A 58 -1.30 8.84 21.59
CA ASP A 58 -1.78 9.54 22.79
C ASP A 58 -2.22 8.60 23.93
N GLY A 59 -2.53 7.33 23.63
CA GLY A 59 -2.94 6.31 24.59
C GLY A 59 -1.98 5.12 24.75
N VAL A 60 -0.84 5.12 24.06
CA VAL A 60 0.11 3.99 24.11
C VAL A 60 1.03 4.16 25.31
N LEU A 61 0.68 3.50 26.42
CA LEU A 61 1.52 3.49 27.62
C LEU A 61 2.54 2.34 27.53
N THR A 62 3.82 2.66 27.40
CA THR A 62 4.90 1.70 27.64
C THR A 62 4.93 1.44 29.14
N ARG A 63 4.59 0.22 29.55
CA ARG A 63 4.63 -0.15 30.98
C ARG A 63 6.08 -0.05 31.46
N ALA A 64 6.31 0.79 32.48
CA ALA A 64 7.60 1.00 33.13
C ALA A 64 8.06 -0.23 33.93
#